data_AF-A0A9R1P2J7-F1
#
_entry.id   AF-A0A9R1P2J7-F1
#
_cell.length_a   1.000
_cell.length_b   1.000
_cell.length_c   1.000
_cell.angle_alpha   90.00
_cell.angle_beta   90.00
_cell.angle_gamma   90.00
#
_symmetry.space_group_name_H-M   'P 1'
#
loop_
_entity.id
_entity.type
_entity.pdbx_description
1 polymer ?
#
loop_
_entity_poly.entity_id
_entity_poly.type
_entity_poly.pdbx_seq_one_letter_code
_entity_poly.pdbx_strand_id
1 'polypeptide(L)'
;MHDTGLSARTAGASSSSPATNAGDDVDESKTRKAQPAFVAAAYARLHSPYYAAASLLLLALAAAAFLAGRAFPRTDCPPLRLDARFLSLPDAAAASDFGSLGVPSCRSKTGRTVEWTSKDLLNGLEEFVPIYQTRPIKNNMHGMRFDHSFGLWFMARWLKPNLMIESGAFKGHSTWVLRQAMPNTRIISLTPRHPEKYLKKGPAYVDGNCTYLAGKDFIDFGSVDWEKLLRKHGISDPSKVLVFFDDHQSELKRLKQAHKAGFRHLIFEDNYDTGTGDHYSLRQICDQSHIRGV
;
A
#
# COMPACT_ATOMS: atom_id res chain seq x y z
N MET A 1 23.62 51.50 22.63
CA MET A 1 24.56 52.56 23.02
C MET A 1 25.83 51.87 23.51
N HIS A 2 26.92 52.03 22.74
CA HIS A 2 28.36 51.78 22.98
C HIS A 2 28.77 50.47 23.68
N ASP A 3 29.47 49.50 23.08
CA ASP A 3 30.51 49.42 22.02
C ASP A 3 31.92 49.90 22.42
N THR A 4 32.86 48.93 22.50
CA THR A 4 34.33 48.97 22.27
C THR A 4 34.91 47.63 22.76
N GLY A 5 35.77 46.88 22.07
CA GLY A 5 36.42 47.01 20.76
C GLY A 5 37.65 46.07 20.69
N LEU A 6 38.07 45.76 19.46
CA LEU A 6 39.36 45.16 18.99
C LEU A 6 39.51 43.63 19.05
N SER A 7 39.97 42.90 18.02
CA SER A 7 40.62 43.29 16.76
C SER A 7 40.55 42.15 15.72
N ALA A 8 40.49 42.51 14.43
CA ALA A 8 40.70 41.66 13.27
C ALA A 8 41.68 42.35 12.31
N ARG A 9 42.51 41.55 11.60
CA ARG A 9 43.14 41.75 10.27
C ARG A 9 44.32 40.75 10.17
N THR A 10 44.56 40.04 9.07
CA THR A 10 44.82 40.56 7.73
C THR A 10 44.49 39.54 6.62
N ALA A 11 43.95 40.06 5.52
CA ALA A 11 43.97 39.46 4.20
C ALA A 11 45.09 40.12 3.37
N GLY A 12 45.67 39.37 2.43
CA GLY A 12 46.55 39.89 1.39
C GLY A 12 46.35 39.07 0.12
N ALA A 13 45.80 39.72 -0.91
CA ALA A 13 45.60 39.18 -2.24
C ALA A 13 46.68 39.71 -3.20
N SER A 14 47.04 38.93 -4.21
CA SER A 14 47.51 39.48 -5.49
C SER A 14 47.31 38.49 -6.65
N SER A 15 46.65 39.01 -7.68
CA SER A 15 46.31 38.45 -8.99
C SER A 15 47.47 38.47 -10.00
N SER A 16 47.50 37.51 -10.94
CA SER A 16 47.61 37.74 -12.41
C SER A 16 48.03 36.46 -13.18
N SER A 17 47.25 36.07 -14.19
CA SER A 17 47.62 35.17 -15.31
C SER A 17 48.04 36.02 -16.54
N PRO A 18 48.33 35.47 -17.76
CA PRO A 18 48.86 34.17 -18.21
C PRO A 18 50.04 34.33 -19.23
N ALA A 19 50.71 33.23 -19.65
CA ALA A 19 51.05 32.91 -21.07
C ALA A 19 52.24 31.93 -21.26
N THR A 20 52.02 30.97 -22.18
CA THR A 20 52.96 30.34 -23.14
C THR A 20 54.21 29.58 -22.64
N ASN A 21 54.24 28.26 -22.90
CA ASN A 21 55.03 27.74 -24.02
C ASN A 21 54.67 26.28 -24.36
N ALA A 22 54.56 26.06 -25.66
CA ALA A 22 54.46 24.76 -26.32
C ALA A 22 55.82 24.05 -26.34
N GLY A 23 55.79 22.72 -26.40
CA GLY A 23 56.94 21.85 -26.65
C GLY A 23 56.45 20.44 -26.94
N ASP A 24 56.61 20.05 -28.21
CA ASP A 24 56.30 18.76 -28.82
C ASP A 24 57.10 17.57 -28.23
N ASP A 25 56.53 16.37 -28.40
CA ASP A 25 57.14 15.06 -28.71
C ASP A 25 56.21 13.95 -28.16
N VAL A 26 55.27 13.41 -28.95
CA VAL A 26 55.40 12.31 -29.94
C VAL A 26 55.90 10.97 -29.35
N ASP A 27 54.90 10.09 -29.14
CA ASP A 27 54.85 8.66 -29.48
C ASP A 27 55.93 7.69 -28.96
N GLU A 28 55.53 6.77 -28.08
CA GLU A 28 55.90 5.37 -28.30
C GLU A 28 54.89 4.36 -27.68
N SER A 29 54.35 3.55 -28.58
CA SER A 29 53.48 2.39 -28.38
C SER A 29 53.97 1.35 -27.36
N LYS A 30 53.07 0.85 -26.51
CA LYS A 30 53.15 -0.52 -25.95
C LYS A 30 51.79 -1.19 -25.98
N THR A 31 51.48 -1.79 -27.13
CA THR A 31 50.46 -2.82 -27.29
C THR A 31 50.82 -4.04 -26.44
N ARG A 32 50.05 -4.29 -25.38
CA ARG A 32 50.18 -5.50 -24.56
C ARG A 32 49.63 -6.68 -25.38
N LYS A 33 50.53 -7.43 -26.03
CA LYS A 33 50.20 -8.68 -26.74
C LYS A 33 49.45 -9.62 -25.79
N ALA A 34 48.22 -9.98 -26.14
CA ALA A 34 47.48 -11.03 -25.47
C ALA A 34 48.25 -12.35 -25.62
N GLN A 35 48.56 -13.00 -24.49
CA GLN A 35 49.28 -14.26 -24.48
C GLN A 35 48.40 -15.37 -25.09
N PRO A 36 48.87 -16.09 -26.13
CA PRO A 36 48.07 -17.11 -26.84
C PRO A 36 47.69 -18.32 -25.96
N ALA A 37 48.31 -18.49 -24.80
CA ALA A 37 48.01 -19.57 -23.85
C ALA A 37 46.62 -19.40 -23.17
N PHE A 38 46.13 -18.18 -22.99
CA PHE A 38 44.86 -17.94 -22.30
C PHE A 38 43.64 -18.22 -23.20
N VAL A 39 43.78 -17.97 -24.51
CA VAL A 39 42.72 -18.23 -25.50
C VAL A 39 42.60 -19.74 -25.80
N ALA A 40 43.71 -20.48 -25.84
CA ALA A 40 43.71 -21.93 -26.03
C ALA A 40 43.06 -22.69 -24.86
N ALA A 41 43.28 -22.25 -23.62
CA ALA A 41 42.67 -22.84 -22.43
C ALA A 41 41.16 -22.59 -22.33
N ALA A 42 40.67 -21.45 -22.84
CA ALA A 42 39.24 -21.15 -22.94
C ALA A 42 38.56 -21.98 -24.05
N TYR A 43 39.24 -22.20 -25.17
CA TYR A 43 38.75 -23.03 -26.29
C TYR A 43 38.67 -24.53 -25.92
N ALA A 44 39.65 -25.05 -25.18
CA ALA A 44 39.66 -26.45 -24.73
C ALA A 44 38.58 -26.75 -23.66
N ARG A 45 38.16 -25.74 -22.88
CA ARG A 45 37.06 -25.88 -21.90
C ARG A 45 35.67 -25.90 -22.55
N LEU A 46 35.50 -25.27 -23.71
CA LEU A 46 34.24 -25.31 -24.47
C LEU A 46 34.01 -26.62 -25.24
N HIS A 47 35.09 -27.32 -25.61
CA HIS A 47 35.04 -28.57 -26.39
C HIS A 47 35.38 -29.83 -25.58
N SER A 48 35.08 -29.81 -24.28
CA SER A 48 35.14 -31.05 -23.49
C SER A 48 33.91 -31.92 -23.81
N PRO A 49 34.07 -33.22 -24.12
CA PRO A 49 32.94 -34.11 -24.46
C PRO A 49 31.89 -34.19 -23.36
N TYR A 50 32.26 -33.84 -22.12
CA TYR A 50 31.37 -33.73 -20.97
C TYR A 50 30.36 -32.59 -21.07
N TYR A 51 30.69 -31.45 -21.69
CA TYR A 51 29.74 -30.34 -21.85
C TYR A 51 28.72 -30.60 -22.97
N ALA A 52 29.15 -31.25 -24.05
CA ALA A 52 28.24 -31.72 -25.10
C ALA A 52 27.27 -32.78 -24.54
N ALA A 53 27.77 -33.74 -23.77
CA ALA A 53 26.96 -34.75 -23.11
C ALA A 53 25.98 -34.14 -22.07
N ALA A 54 26.44 -33.19 -21.25
CA ALA A 54 25.58 -32.50 -20.28
C ALA A 54 24.50 -31.65 -20.97
N SER A 55 24.83 -30.99 -22.08
CA SER A 55 23.87 -30.20 -22.85
C SER A 55 22.82 -31.08 -23.53
N LEU A 56 23.24 -32.24 -24.07
CA LEU A 56 22.32 -33.24 -24.62
C LEU A 56 21.42 -33.85 -23.54
N LEU A 57 21.94 -34.09 -22.34
CA LEU A 57 21.15 -34.58 -21.21
C LEU A 57 20.11 -33.54 -20.75
N LEU A 58 20.49 -32.26 -20.68
CA LEU A 58 19.57 -31.17 -20.36
C LEU A 58 18.49 -30.98 -21.44
N LEU A 59 18.85 -31.10 -22.72
CA LEU A 59 17.89 -31.07 -23.82
C LEU A 59 16.94 -32.28 -23.79
N ALA A 60 17.44 -33.47 -23.47
CA ALA A 60 16.63 -34.66 -23.31
C ALA A 60 15.66 -34.55 -22.12
N LEU A 61 16.11 -33.99 -20.99
CA LEU A 61 15.26 -33.72 -19.83
C LEU A 61 14.19 -32.65 -20.13
N ALA A 62 14.55 -31.60 -20.86
CA ALA A 62 13.59 -30.58 -21.30
C ALA A 62 12.56 -31.15 -22.29
N ALA A 63 12.99 -31.99 -23.23
CA ALA A 63 12.09 -32.68 -24.16
C ALA A 63 11.17 -33.67 -23.43
N ALA A 64 11.69 -34.44 -22.46
CA ALA A 64 10.90 -35.33 -21.62
C ALA A 64 9.87 -34.58 -20.77
N ALA A 65 10.24 -33.43 -20.19
CA ALA A 65 9.31 -32.57 -19.45
C ALA A 65 8.24 -31.95 -20.35
N PHE A 66 8.59 -31.56 -21.58
CA PHE A 66 7.66 -31.01 -22.56
C PHE A 66 6.68 -32.08 -23.09
N LEU A 67 7.15 -33.32 -23.28
CA LEU A 67 6.31 -34.46 -23.67
C LEU A 67 5.44 -34.95 -22.49
N ALA A 68 5.96 -34.98 -21.26
CA ALA A 68 5.18 -35.29 -20.07
C ALA A 68 4.11 -34.21 -19.79
N GLY A 69 4.42 -32.94 -20.02
CA GLY A 69 3.45 -31.83 -19.94
C GLY A 69 2.36 -31.86 -21.01
N ARG A 70 2.56 -32.62 -22.10
CA ARG A 70 1.54 -32.91 -23.14
C ARG A 70 0.79 -34.22 -22.92
N ALA A 71 1.33 -35.13 -22.10
CA ALA A 71 0.73 -36.43 -21.81
C ALA A 71 -0.26 -36.39 -20.62
N PHE A 72 -0.34 -35.29 -19.88
CA PHE A 72 -1.49 -35.03 -19.00
C PHE A 72 -2.64 -34.49 -19.84
N PRO A 73 -3.77 -35.21 -19.98
CA PRO A 73 -4.97 -34.60 -20.49
C PRO A 73 -5.27 -33.40 -19.59
N ARG A 74 -5.53 -32.23 -20.19
CA ARG A 74 -6.20 -31.14 -19.49
C ARG A 74 -7.45 -31.77 -18.89
N THR A 75 -7.47 -31.94 -17.58
CA THR A 75 -8.74 -32.09 -16.89
C THR A 75 -9.47 -30.80 -17.18
N ASP A 76 -10.43 -30.88 -18.11
CA ASP A 76 -11.44 -29.85 -18.26
C ASP A 76 -11.95 -29.58 -16.85
N CYS A 77 -11.61 -28.40 -16.31
CA CYS A 77 -12.31 -27.90 -15.15
C CYS A 77 -13.75 -27.77 -15.63
N PRO A 78 -14.72 -28.56 -15.12
CA PRO A 78 -16.10 -28.22 -15.37
C PRO A 78 -16.29 -26.80 -14.82
N PRO A 79 -17.12 -25.95 -15.47
CA PRO A 79 -17.42 -24.65 -14.90
C PRO A 79 -17.87 -24.90 -13.46
N LEU A 80 -17.39 -24.08 -12.52
CA LEU A 80 -17.91 -24.05 -11.16
C LEU A 80 -19.42 -23.87 -11.27
N ARG A 81 -20.16 -24.98 -11.27
CA ARG A 81 -21.58 -24.98 -10.96
C ARG A 81 -21.60 -24.57 -9.50
N LEU A 82 -21.90 -23.30 -9.28
CA LEU A 82 -22.33 -22.81 -7.99
C LEU A 82 -23.55 -23.66 -7.63
N ASP A 83 -23.32 -24.74 -6.89
CA ASP A 83 -24.38 -25.63 -6.47
C ASP A 83 -25.27 -24.79 -5.56
N ALA A 84 -26.45 -24.40 -6.05
CA ALA A 84 -27.44 -23.63 -5.31
C ALA A 84 -27.93 -24.35 -4.02
N ARG A 85 -27.43 -25.57 -3.78
CA ARG A 85 -27.59 -26.35 -2.56
C ARG A 85 -26.76 -25.84 -1.39
N PHE A 86 -25.71 -25.04 -1.61
CA PHE A 86 -25.01 -24.38 -0.50
C PHE A 86 -25.81 -23.23 0.12
N LEU A 87 -26.82 -22.72 -0.59
CA LEU A 87 -27.69 -21.62 -0.15
C LEU A 87 -29.02 -22.08 0.47
N SER A 88 -29.22 -23.39 0.67
CA SER A 88 -30.50 -23.94 1.13
C SER A 88 -30.39 -24.87 2.35
N LEU A 89 -29.32 -24.76 3.15
CA LEU A 89 -29.29 -25.29 4.51
C LEU A 89 -29.71 -24.20 5.50
N PRO A 90 -30.85 -24.34 6.21
CA PRO A 90 -31.26 -23.41 7.26
C PRO A 90 -30.22 -23.27 8.39
N ASP A 91 -29.33 -24.25 8.54
CA ASP A 91 -28.36 -24.32 9.63
C ASP A 91 -26.90 -24.03 9.23
N ALA A 92 -26.59 -23.81 7.94
CA ALA A 92 -25.23 -23.43 7.53
C ALA A 92 -24.88 -21.98 7.90
N ALA A 93 -25.89 -21.13 8.09
CA ALA A 93 -25.70 -19.77 8.61
C ALA A 93 -25.34 -19.74 10.11
N ALA A 94 -25.68 -20.81 10.87
CA ALA A 94 -25.33 -20.94 12.28
C ALA A 94 -23.93 -21.54 12.50
N ALA A 95 -23.38 -22.24 11.50
CA ALA A 95 -22.05 -22.86 11.54
C ALA A 95 -20.99 -22.14 10.70
N SER A 96 -21.30 -20.94 10.20
CA SER A 96 -20.28 -20.12 9.56
C SER A 96 -19.43 -19.46 10.64
N ASP A 97 -18.21 -19.97 10.80
CA ASP A 97 -17.11 -19.38 11.57
C ASP A 97 -16.74 -17.93 11.16
N PHE A 98 -17.49 -17.32 10.23
CA PHE A 98 -17.49 -15.88 10.03
C PHE A 98 -17.78 -15.08 11.33
N GLY A 99 -18.36 -15.72 12.35
CA GLY A 99 -18.55 -15.16 13.69
C GLY A 99 -17.43 -15.43 14.70
N SER A 100 -16.47 -16.34 14.45
CA SER A 100 -15.36 -16.63 15.37
C SER A 100 -14.12 -15.76 15.10
N LEU A 101 -14.00 -15.19 13.89
CA LEU A 101 -13.04 -14.15 13.54
C LEU A 101 -13.60 -12.71 13.65
N GLY A 102 -14.92 -12.56 13.79
CA GLY A 102 -15.52 -11.30 14.20
C GLY A 102 -15.18 -11.04 15.67
N VAL A 103 -14.95 -9.78 16.07
CA VAL A 103 -14.62 -9.40 17.46
C VAL A 103 -15.76 -9.86 18.38
N PRO A 104 -15.70 -11.03 19.05
CA PRO A 104 -16.87 -11.61 19.71
C PRO A 104 -17.32 -10.75 20.89
N SER A 105 -16.37 -9.98 21.43
CA SER A 105 -16.47 -9.24 22.68
C SER A 105 -16.81 -7.77 22.51
N CYS A 106 -16.74 -7.20 21.30
CA CYS A 106 -17.16 -5.82 21.06
C CYS A 106 -18.54 -5.75 20.42
N ARG A 107 -19.54 -5.53 21.28
CA ARG A 107 -20.92 -5.27 20.85
C ARG A 107 -21.26 -3.80 21.05
N SER A 108 -22.16 -3.31 20.21
CA SER A 108 -22.78 -2.00 20.41
C SER A 108 -23.38 -1.94 21.82
N LYS A 109 -22.97 -0.95 22.63
CA LYS A 109 -23.49 -0.76 23.99
C LYS A 109 -25.01 -0.62 24.03
N THR A 110 -25.59 -0.09 22.95
CA THR A 110 -27.03 0.17 22.84
C THR A 110 -27.79 -0.97 22.18
N GLY A 111 -27.11 -2.06 21.80
CA GLY A 111 -27.71 -3.17 21.04
C GLY A 111 -28.15 -2.78 19.62
N ARG A 112 -27.92 -1.53 19.20
CA ARG A 112 -28.22 -1.08 17.84
C ARG A 112 -27.35 -1.84 16.84
N THR A 113 -28.02 -2.37 15.83
CA THR A 113 -27.40 -2.98 14.66
C THR A 113 -27.27 -1.95 13.54
N VAL A 114 -26.51 -2.32 12.51
CA VAL A 114 -26.48 -1.59 11.25
C VAL A 114 -27.83 -1.71 10.52
N GLU A 115 -28.13 -0.73 9.67
CA GLU A 115 -29.38 -0.67 8.89
C GLU A 115 -29.31 -1.51 7.61
N TRP A 116 -28.11 -1.74 7.06
CA TRP A 116 -27.92 -2.55 5.86
C TRP A 116 -28.05 -4.05 6.16
N THR A 117 -28.44 -4.81 5.14
CA THR A 117 -28.68 -6.25 5.21
C THR A 117 -27.64 -7.04 4.41
N SER A 118 -27.62 -8.36 4.57
CA SER A 118 -26.82 -9.25 3.72
C SER A 118 -27.16 -9.11 2.23
N LYS A 119 -28.41 -8.77 1.89
CA LYS A 119 -28.81 -8.51 0.51
C LYS A 119 -28.14 -7.25 -0.05
N ASP A 120 -28.03 -6.20 0.76
CA ASP A 120 -27.33 -4.97 0.37
C ASP A 120 -25.85 -5.23 0.16
N LEU A 121 -25.23 -6.06 1.01
CA LEU A 121 -23.83 -6.49 0.83
C LEU A 121 -23.63 -7.28 -0.47
N LEU A 122 -24.53 -8.22 -0.79
CA LEU A 122 -24.46 -9.00 -2.03
C LEU A 122 -24.59 -8.10 -3.26
N ASN A 123 -25.56 -7.19 -3.28
CA ASN A 123 -25.70 -6.20 -4.35
C ASN A 123 -24.45 -5.31 -4.47
N GLY A 124 -23.89 -4.89 -3.33
CA GLY A 124 -22.65 -4.13 -3.28
C GLY A 124 -21.46 -4.91 -3.84
N LEU A 125 -21.35 -6.22 -3.57
CA LEU A 125 -20.31 -7.08 -4.12
C LEU A 125 -20.44 -7.21 -5.64
N GLU A 126 -21.67 -7.39 -6.15
CA GLU A 126 -21.93 -7.45 -7.59
C GLU A 126 -21.46 -6.17 -8.31
N GLU A 127 -21.69 -4.99 -7.71
CA GLU A 127 -21.20 -3.71 -8.25
C GLU A 127 -19.68 -3.55 -8.08
N PHE A 128 -19.12 -3.96 -6.93
CA PHE A 128 -17.74 -3.68 -6.58
C PHE A 128 -16.71 -4.59 -7.26
N VAL A 129 -17.04 -5.87 -7.49
CA VAL A 129 -16.13 -6.83 -8.12
C VAL A 129 -15.56 -6.33 -9.47
N PRO A 130 -16.37 -5.90 -10.45
CA PRO A 130 -15.82 -5.37 -11.71
C PRO A 130 -15.01 -4.10 -11.50
N ILE A 131 -15.38 -3.24 -10.55
CA ILE A 131 -14.60 -2.05 -10.18
C ILE A 131 -13.22 -2.47 -9.68
N TYR A 132 -13.14 -3.38 -8.71
CA TYR A 132 -11.87 -3.84 -8.12
C TYR A 132 -10.93 -4.51 -9.14
N GLN A 133 -11.47 -5.12 -10.19
CA GLN A 133 -10.67 -5.64 -11.30
C GLN A 133 -9.94 -4.54 -12.06
N THR A 134 -10.48 -3.32 -12.12
CA THR A 134 -9.85 -2.16 -12.80
C THR A 134 -8.78 -1.46 -11.97
N ARG A 135 -8.59 -1.86 -10.69
CA ARG A 135 -7.65 -1.17 -9.78
C ARG A 135 -6.27 -0.94 -10.40
N PRO A 136 -5.65 0.23 -10.18
CA PRO A 136 -4.33 0.56 -10.73
C PRO A 136 -3.22 -0.27 -10.10
N ILE A 137 -3.38 -0.67 -8.83
CA ILE A 137 -2.39 -1.44 -8.07
C ILE A 137 -2.83 -2.90 -8.02
N LYS A 138 -2.36 -3.72 -8.97
CA LYS A 138 -2.74 -5.15 -9.04
C LYS A 138 -2.21 -5.95 -7.85
N ASN A 139 -0.95 -5.70 -7.48
CA ASN A 139 -0.31 -6.31 -6.32
C ASN A 139 -0.15 -5.27 -5.21
N ASN A 140 -1.09 -5.26 -4.27
CA ASN A 140 -1.05 -4.40 -3.08
C ASN A 140 -0.55 -5.16 -1.85
N MET A 141 0.50 -5.97 -2.01
CA MET A 141 1.19 -6.59 -0.87
C MET A 141 1.65 -5.48 0.10
N HIS A 142 1.30 -5.61 1.39
CA HIS A 142 1.44 -4.61 2.46
C HIS A 142 0.40 -3.49 2.52
N GLY A 143 -0.70 -3.59 1.79
CA GLY A 143 -1.83 -2.69 2.00
C GLY A 143 -3.15 -3.42 1.83
N MET A 144 -4.21 -2.64 1.91
CA MET A 144 -5.59 -3.09 1.81
C MET A 144 -5.85 -4.02 0.59
N ARG A 145 -6.49 -5.17 0.84
CA ARG A 145 -6.90 -6.16 -0.18
C ARG A 145 -8.42 -6.14 -0.39
N PHE A 146 -8.97 -7.16 -1.04
CA PHE A 146 -10.32 -7.14 -1.60
C PHE A 146 -11.42 -6.90 -0.56
N ASP A 147 -11.39 -7.64 0.53
CA ASP A 147 -12.32 -7.60 1.66
C ASP A 147 -12.37 -6.22 2.32
N HIS A 148 -11.21 -5.69 2.71
CA HIS A 148 -11.12 -4.36 3.31
C HIS A 148 -11.50 -3.26 2.30
N SER A 149 -11.10 -3.43 1.03
CA SER A 149 -11.47 -2.50 -0.05
C SER A 149 -12.98 -2.46 -0.27
N PHE A 150 -13.64 -3.62 -0.24
CA PHE A 150 -15.08 -3.72 -0.37
C PHE A 150 -15.78 -3.06 0.82
N GLY A 151 -15.33 -3.34 2.05
CA GLY A 151 -15.88 -2.72 3.26
C GLY A 151 -15.80 -1.19 3.22
N LEU A 152 -14.64 -0.64 2.85
CA LEU A 152 -14.45 0.80 2.71
C LEU A 152 -15.35 1.39 1.62
N TRP A 153 -15.38 0.77 0.43
CA TRP A 153 -16.22 1.21 -0.69
C TRP A 153 -17.70 1.21 -0.31
N PHE A 154 -18.18 0.10 0.26
CA PHE A 154 -19.57 -0.09 0.65
C PHE A 154 -20.00 0.93 1.69
N MET A 155 -19.20 1.13 2.74
CA MET A 155 -19.52 2.09 3.79
C MET A 155 -19.50 3.54 3.30
N ALA A 156 -18.59 3.91 2.41
CA ALA A 156 -18.60 5.24 1.80
C ALA A 156 -19.87 5.46 0.96
N ARG A 157 -20.31 4.45 0.18
CA ARG A 157 -21.57 4.48 -0.59
C ARG A 157 -22.80 4.55 0.29
N TRP A 158 -22.80 3.83 1.40
CA TRP A 158 -23.91 3.78 2.35
C TRP A 158 -24.08 5.12 3.08
N LEU A 159 -22.98 5.66 3.62
CA LEU A 159 -22.98 6.87 4.44
C LEU A 159 -23.15 8.16 3.62
N LYS A 160 -22.71 8.16 2.35
CA LYS A 160 -22.75 9.32 1.44
C LYS A 160 -22.20 10.60 2.11
N PRO A 161 -20.94 10.59 2.57
CA PRO A 161 -20.37 11.71 3.31
C PRO A 161 -20.18 12.93 2.41
N ASN A 162 -20.14 14.13 3.02
CA ASN A 162 -19.89 15.39 2.29
C ASN A 162 -18.39 15.62 2.04
N LEU A 163 -17.55 14.91 2.79
CA LEU A 163 -16.09 14.94 2.74
C LEU A 163 -15.57 13.60 3.25
N MET A 164 -14.51 13.08 2.62
CA MET A 164 -13.79 11.90 3.09
C MET A 164 -12.37 12.30 3.52
N ILE A 165 -11.95 11.83 4.68
CA ILE A 165 -10.60 12.00 5.19
C ILE A 165 -9.95 10.63 5.26
N GLU A 166 -8.72 10.52 4.76
CA GLU A 166 -7.89 9.34 4.84
C GLU A 166 -6.61 9.70 5.61
N SER A 167 -6.27 8.92 6.62
CA SER A 167 -4.98 9.01 7.30
C SER A 167 -4.21 7.73 7.04
N GLY A 168 -3.11 7.81 6.27
CA GLY A 168 -2.38 6.65 5.76
C GLY A 168 -2.77 6.30 4.33
N ALA A 169 -2.07 6.87 3.34
CA ALA A 169 -2.39 6.64 1.93
C ALA A 169 -1.54 5.54 1.27
N PHE A 170 -0.33 5.32 1.78
CA PHE A 170 0.70 4.48 1.17
C PHE A 170 0.85 4.71 -0.36
N LYS A 171 0.49 3.72 -1.19
CA LYS A 171 0.52 3.78 -2.66
C LYS A 171 -0.73 4.41 -3.28
N GLY A 172 -1.73 4.79 -2.49
CA GLY A 172 -2.98 5.42 -2.91
C GLY A 172 -4.12 4.46 -3.25
N HIS A 173 -4.04 3.18 -2.82
CA HIS A 173 -5.08 2.19 -3.14
C HIS A 173 -6.41 2.51 -2.45
N SER A 174 -6.40 2.81 -1.15
CA SER A 174 -7.58 3.26 -0.40
C SER A 174 -8.14 4.57 -0.94
N THR A 175 -7.28 5.53 -1.34
CA THR A 175 -7.71 6.76 -2.02
C THR A 175 -8.46 6.44 -3.32
N TRP A 176 -7.96 5.48 -4.12
CA TRP A 176 -8.64 5.01 -5.33
C TRP A 176 -9.99 4.40 -5.00
N VAL A 177 -10.07 3.53 -3.97
CA VAL A 177 -11.33 2.92 -3.52
C VAL A 177 -12.36 3.98 -3.13
N LEU A 178 -11.97 4.97 -2.32
CA LEU A 178 -12.84 6.09 -1.93
C LEU A 178 -13.33 6.89 -3.15
N ARG A 179 -12.45 7.15 -4.12
CA ARG A 179 -12.82 7.83 -5.37
C ARG A 179 -13.81 7.00 -6.19
N GLN A 180 -13.65 5.67 -6.27
CA GLN A 180 -14.61 4.81 -6.96
C GLN A 180 -15.97 4.76 -6.23
N ALA A 181 -15.98 4.84 -4.90
CA ALA A 181 -17.22 4.88 -4.12
C ALA A 181 -17.98 6.21 -4.34
N MET A 182 -17.26 7.33 -4.26
CA MET A 182 -17.86 8.67 -4.30
C MET A 182 -17.10 9.59 -5.29
N PRO A 183 -17.37 9.47 -6.60
CA PRO A 183 -16.59 10.12 -7.67
C PRO A 183 -16.44 11.64 -7.54
N ASN A 184 -17.45 12.32 -6.99
CA ASN A 184 -17.48 13.78 -6.86
C ASN A 184 -17.16 14.28 -5.45
N THR A 185 -17.02 13.40 -4.46
CA THR A 185 -16.79 13.80 -3.08
C THR A 185 -15.32 14.15 -2.88
N ARG A 186 -15.05 15.22 -2.13
CA ARG A 186 -13.68 15.67 -1.88
C ARG A 186 -12.97 14.69 -0.92
N ILE A 187 -11.67 14.53 -1.13
CA ILE A 187 -10.81 13.69 -0.30
C ILE A 187 -9.70 14.56 0.28
N ILE A 188 -9.43 14.43 1.57
CA ILE A 188 -8.22 14.94 2.22
C ILE A 188 -7.41 13.73 2.68
N SER A 189 -6.19 13.60 2.20
CA SER A 189 -5.31 12.47 2.52
C SER A 189 -4.09 12.96 3.29
N LEU A 190 -3.89 12.42 4.49
CA LEU A 190 -2.77 12.70 5.38
C LEU A 190 -1.80 11.54 5.27
N THR A 191 -0.60 11.80 4.77
CA THR A 191 0.40 10.74 4.59
C THR A 191 1.81 11.30 4.67
N PRO A 192 2.73 10.72 5.46
CA PRO A 192 4.11 11.19 5.50
C PRO A 192 4.78 11.25 4.12
N ARG A 193 4.43 10.30 3.24
CA ARG A 193 4.99 10.19 1.89
C ARG A 193 3.88 10.21 0.85
N HIS A 194 3.94 11.20 -0.05
CA HIS A 194 2.98 11.35 -1.14
C HIS A 194 2.98 10.12 -2.08
N PRO A 195 1.81 9.59 -2.50
CA PRO A 195 1.72 8.38 -3.33
C PRO A 195 2.51 8.43 -4.65
N GLU A 196 2.63 9.62 -5.25
CA GLU A 196 3.45 9.85 -6.45
C GLU A 196 4.90 9.37 -6.30
N LYS A 197 5.45 9.39 -5.07
CA LYS A 197 6.83 8.93 -4.82
C LYS A 197 7.00 7.42 -5.00
N TYR A 198 5.92 6.65 -5.11
CA TYR A 198 5.93 5.22 -5.37
C TYR A 198 5.86 4.89 -6.87
N LEU A 199 5.42 5.83 -7.73
CA LEU A 199 5.35 5.63 -9.20
C LEU A 199 6.69 5.23 -9.82
N LYS A 200 7.80 5.67 -9.22
CA LYS A 200 9.16 5.30 -9.66
C LYS A 200 9.53 3.83 -9.35
N LYS A 201 8.85 3.22 -8.39
CA LYS A 201 9.15 1.86 -7.89
C LYS A 201 8.10 0.83 -8.33
N GLY A 202 6.97 1.28 -8.84
CA GLY A 202 5.89 0.43 -9.29
C GLY A 202 4.55 1.16 -9.35
N PRO A 203 3.45 0.43 -9.57
CA PRO A 203 2.12 1.03 -9.65
C PRO A 203 1.74 1.75 -8.36
N ALA A 204 1.23 2.96 -8.52
CA ALA A 204 0.64 3.78 -7.46
C ALA A 204 -0.51 4.59 -8.07
N TYR A 205 -1.36 5.14 -7.22
CA TYR A 205 -2.47 5.97 -7.60
C TYR A 205 -2.38 7.35 -6.94
N VAL A 206 -2.61 8.38 -7.72
CA VAL A 206 -2.71 9.77 -7.26
C VAL A 206 -4.02 10.31 -7.78
N ASP A 207 -4.89 10.75 -6.88
CA ASP A 207 -6.15 11.37 -7.25
C ASP A 207 -5.94 12.88 -7.50
N GLY A 208 -6.31 13.35 -8.68
CA GLY A 208 -6.12 14.76 -9.07
C GLY A 208 -7.01 15.75 -8.30
N ASN A 209 -8.07 15.27 -7.64
CA ASN A 209 -9.00 16.08 -6.85
C ASN A 209 -8.85 15.84 -5.33
N CYS A 210 -7.78 15.16 -4.91
CA CYS A 210 -7.47 14.92 -3.51
C CYS A 210 -6.54 16.00 -3.00
N THR A 211 -6.85 16.52 -1.81
CA THR A 211 -5.95 17.40 -1.07
C THR A 211 -4.99 16.54 -0.26
N TYR A 212 -3.73 16.48 -0.67
CA TYR A 212 -2.70 15.74 0.07
C TYR A 212 -1.97 16.64 1.06
N LEU A 213 -2.04 16.30 2.34
CA LEU A 213 -1.17 16.83 3.39
C LEU A 213 0.00 15.84 3.55
N ALA A 214 1.06 16.05 2.76
CA ALA A 214 2.14 15.07 2.62
C ALA A 214 3.54 15.69 2.46
N GLY A 215 4.57 14.90 2.76
CA GLY A 215 5.96 15.34 2.65
C GLY A 215 6.25 16.53 3.57
N LYS A 216 6.70 17.65 2.99
CA LYS A 216 6.96 18.89 3.76
C LYS A 216 5.70 19.51 4.37
N ASP A 217 4.55 19.24 3.76
CA ASP A 217 3.24 19.76 4.17
C ASP A 217 2.48 18.72 5.03
N PHE A 218 3.14 17.61 5.38
CA PHE A 218 2.56 16.58 6.25
C PHE A 218 2.33 17.14 7.65
N ILE A 219 1.16 16.83 8.19
CA ILE A 219 0.78 17.09 9.56
C ILE A 219 0.04 15.84 10.08
N ASP A 220 0.39 15.38 11.29
CA ASP A 220 -0.30 14.25 11.91
C ASP A 220 -1.78 14.61 12.12
N PHE A 221 -2.69 13.64 11.94
CA PHE A 221 -4.14 13.82 12.12
C PHE A 221 -4.50 14.49 13.47
N GLY A 222 -3.79 14.15 14.54
CA GLY A 222 -4.02 14.72 15.87
C GLY A 222 -3.58 16.17 16.04
N SER A 223 -2.79 16.70 15.11
CA SER A 223 -2.25 18.07 15.13
C SER A 223 -2.95 19.01 14.17
N VAL A 224 -3.85 18.50 13.31
CA VAL A 224 -4.60 19.31 12.36
C VAL A 224 -5.60 20.22 13.10
N ASP A 225 -5.63 21.49 12.70
CA ASP A 225 -6.73 22.40 13.02
C ASP A 225 -7.95 22.04 12.16
N TRP A 226 -8.72 21.06 12.64
CA TRP A 226 -9.87 20.52 11.92
C TRP A 226 -10.96 21.56 11.70
N GLU A 227 -11.19 22.49 12.64
CA GLU A 227 -12.20 23.53 12.48
C GLU A 227 -11.87 24.43 11.29
N LYS A 228 -10.63 24.93 11.23
CA LYS A 228 -10.16 25.77 10.13
C LYS A 228 -10.17 25.02 8.80
N LEU A 229 -9.72 23.77 8.79
CA LEU A 229 -9.64 22.97 7.57
C LEU A 229 -11.03 22.62 7.03
N LEU A 230 -11.95 22.16 7.88
CA LEU A 230 -13.34 21.86 7.49
C LEU A 230 -14.04 23.11 6.95
N ARG A 231 -13.87 24.28 7.59
CA ARG A 231 -14.41 25.56 7.11
C ARG A 231 -13.84 25.95 5.74
N LYS A 232 -12.54 25.78 5.50
CA LYS A 232 -11.91 25.99 4.18
C LYS A 232 -12.56 25.12 3.10
N HIS A 233 -12.99 23.92 3.47
CA HIS A 233 -13.71 22.99 2.61
C HIS A 233 -15.25 23.17 2.72
N GLY A 234 -15.77 24.24 3.32
CA GLY A 234 -17.22 24.48 3.39
C GLY A 234 -18.01 23.40 4.12
N ILE A 235 -17.37 22.66 5.03
CA ILE A 235 -18.03 21.67 5.90
C ILE A 235 -18.33 22.33 7.23
N SER A 236 -19.62 22.47 7.54
CA SER A 236 -20.12 23.01 8.81
C SER A 236 -20.46 21.92 9.84
N ASP A 237 -20.75 20.70 9.39
CA ASP A 237 -21.12 19.56 10.24
C ASP A 237 -20.08 18.42 10.12
N PRO A 238 -19.16 18.30 11.10
CA PRO A 238 -18.17 17.22 11.14
C PRO A 238 -18.80 15.82 11.21
N SER A 239 -20.06 15.68 11.63
CA SER A 239 -20.72 14.39 11.68
C SER A 239 -21.04 13.80 10.30
N LYS A 240 -21.01 14.62 9.24
CA LYS A 240 -21.17 14.20 7.83
C LYS A 240 -19.86 13.85 7.13
N VAL A 241 -18.76 13.79 7.88
CA VAL A 241 -17.44 13.44 7.38
C VAL A 241 -17.15 11.99 7.70
N LEU A 242 -16.68 11.25 6.69
CA LEU A 242 -16.12 9.92 6.87
C LEU A 242 -14.61 10.02 7.08
N VAL A 243 -14.09 9.41 8.13
CA VAL A 243 -12.66 9.31 8.40
C VAL A 243 -12.23 7.85 8.33
N PHE A 244 -11.24 7.57 7.49
CA PHE A 244 -10.61 6.27 7.32
C PHE A 244 -9.16 6.32 7.84
N PHE A 245 -8.81 5.38 8.71
CA PHE A 245 -7.48 5.27 9.32
C PHE A 245 -6.78 3.99 8.88
N ASP A 246 -5.63 4.15 8.23
CA ASP A 246 -4.68 3.12 7.78
C ASP A 246 -3.24 3.62 8.01
N ASP A 247 -3.02 4.38 9.09
CA ASP A 247 -1.75 5.05 9.40
C ASP A 247 -0.89 4.30 10.43
N HIS A 248 -1.33 3.09 10.81
CA HIS A 248 -0.67 2.22 11.78
C HIS A 248 -0.37 2.94 13.10
N GLN A 249 -1.22 3.89 13.50
CA GLN A 249 -1.23 4.45 14.84
C GLN A 249 -2.23 3.69 15.71
N SER A 250 -2.06 3.74 17.03
CA SER A 250 -3.05 3.19 17.96
C SER A 250 -4.47 3.67 17.63
N GLU A 251 -5.38 2.74 17.38
CA GLU A 251 -6.77 3.04 17.05
C GLU A 251 -7.48 3.75 18.20
N LEU A 252 -7.15 3.42 19.46
CA LEU A 252 -7.64 4.14 20.64
C LEU A 252 -7.24 5.62 20.63
N LYS A 253 -6.00 5.91 20.23
CA LYS A 253 -5.51 7.30 20.11
C LYS A 253 -6.27 8.03 19.01
N ARG A 254 -6.42 7.41 17.84
CA ARG A 254 -7.16 7.99 16.70
C ARG A 254 -8.64 8.18 17.01
N LEU A 255 -9.28 7.24 17.69
CA LEU A 255 -10.66 7.37 18.19
C LEU A 255 -10.82 8.61 19.08
N LYS A 256 -9.94 8.80 20.07
CA LYS A 256 -9.98 9.97 20.96
C LYS A 256 -9.79 11.28 20.20
N GLN A 257 -8.84 11.32 19.26
CA GLN A 257 -8.56 12.50 18.44
C GLN A 257 -9.75 12.84 17.53
N ALA A 258 -10.32 11.83 16.86
CA ALA A 258 -11.47 12.01 15.98
C ALA A 258 -12.72 12.44 16.76
N HIS A 259 -12.95 11.85 17.94
CA HIS A 259 -14.04 12.25 18.82
C HIS A 259 -13.90 13.71 19.29
N LYS A 260 -12.69 14.13 19.69
CA LYS A 260 -12.40 15.52 20.06
C LYS A 260 -12.67 16.49 18.90
N ALA A 261 -12.41 16.08 17.67
CA ALA A 261 -12.68 16.86 16.46
C ALA A 261 -14.16 16.81 16.00
N GLY A 262 -15.02 16.06 16.69
CA GLY A 262 -16.47 15.98 16.39
C GLY A 262 -16.85 14.97 15.30
N PHE A 263 -15.90 14.18 14.79
CA PHE A 263 -16.19 13.16 13.78
C PHE A 263 -16.96 11.98 14.38
N ARG A 264 -17.89 11.41 13.60
CA ARG A 264 -18.74 10.28 14.03
C ARG A 264 -18.65 9.04 13.16
N HIS A 265 -18.29 9.19 11.89
CA HIS A 265 -18.13 8.06 10.97
C HIS A 265 -16.66 7.73 10.82
N LEU A 266 -16.22 6.70 11.54
CA LEU A 266 -14.82 6.27 11.61
C LEU A 266 -14.72 4.83 11.09
N ILE A 267 -13.75 4.58 10.22
CA ILE A 267 -13.37 3.24 9.77
C ILE A 267 -11.88 3.07 10.06
N PHE A 268 -11.53 1.96 10.68
CA PHE A 268 -10.15 1.58 10.96
C PHE A 268 -9.79 0.37 10.10
N GLU A 269 -8.65 0.46 9.42
CA GLU A 269 -7.97 -0.66 8.77
C GLU A 269 -7.28 -1.51 9.86
N ASP A 270 -6.91 -2.75 9.52
CA ASP A 270 -6.04 -3.60 10.35
C ASP A 270 -6.58 -3.95 11.76
N ASN A 271 -7.73 -4.62 11.81
CA ASN A 271 -8.33 -5.07 13.07
C ASN A 271 -7.66 -6.34 13.66
N TYR A 272 -6.38 -6.22 14.02
CA TYR A 272 -5.51 -7.33 14.43
C TYR A 272 -6.02 -8.16 15.62
N ASP A 273 -5.70 -9.45 15.59
CA ASP A 273 -5.87 -10.38 16.71
C ASP A 273 -4.96 -9.99 17.88
N THR A 274 -5.39 -10.31 19.10
CA THR A 274 -4.58 -9.98 20.27
C THR A 274 -3.26 -10.74 20.31
N GLY A 275 -2.17 -9.99 20.48
CA GLY A 275 -0.78 -10.50 20.42
C GLY A 275 -0.16 -10.43 19.02
N THR A 276 -0.88 -9.92 18.02
CA THR A 276 -0.38 -9.74 16.65
C THR A 276 -0.45 -8.28 16.20
N GLY A 277 -0.02 -8.00 14.98
CA GLY A 277 -0.08 -6.67 14.37
C GLY A 277 1.09 -5.77 14.77
N ASP A 278 1.12 -4.59 14.17
CA ASP A 278 2.16 -3.57 14.41
C ASP A 278 1.63 -2.33 15.13
N HIS A 279 0.32 -2.28 15.43
CA HIS A 279 -0.31 -1.23 16.22
C HIS A 279 -1.49 -1.77 17.04
N TYR A 280 -1.95 -0.94 17.97
CA TYR A 280 -3.00 -1.31 18.93
C TYR A 280 -4.39 -1.12 18.33
N SER A 281 -5.04 -2.23 17.95
CA SER A 281 -6.32 -2.25 17.22
C SER A 281 -7.55 -2.23 18.12
N LEU A 282 -8.73 -1.94 17.56
CA LEU A 282 -10.00 -2.00 18.29
C LEU A 282 -10.27 -3.40 18.85
N ARG A 283 -10.03 -4.47 18.09
CA ARG A 283 -10.18 -5.85 18.58
C ARG A 283 -9.37 -6.10 19.85
N GLN A 284 -8.12 -5.65 19.88
CA GLN A 284 -7.25 -5.80 21.05
C GLN A 284 -7.74 -5.04 22.28
N ILE A 285 -8.47 -3.93 22.09
CA ILE A 285 -9.13 -3.20 23.19
C ILE A 285 -10.30 -4.03 23.74
N CYS A 286 -11.07 -4.65 22.85
CA CYS A 286 -12.26 -5.42 23.19
C CYS A 286 -11.94 -6.73 23.91
N ASP A 287 -10.85 -7.38 23.52
CA ASP A 287 -10.45 -8.70 24.02
C ASP A 287 -9.81 -8.65 25.42
N GLN A 288 -9.47 -7.46 25.96
CA GLN A 288 -8.73 -7.31 27.22
C GLN A 288 -9.38 -8.00 28.42
N SER A 289 -10.71 -8.05 28.47
CA SER A 289 -11.43 -8.69 29.60
C SER A 289 -11.36 -10.22 29.59
N HIS A 290 -10.87 -10.84 28.51
CA HIS A 290 -10.84 -12.29 28.34
C HIS A 290 -9.42 -12.87 28.33
N ILE A 291 -8.40 -12.00 28.29
CA ILE A 291 -7.00 -12.38 28.44
C ILE A 291 -6.63 -12.11 29.90
N ARG A 292 -6.80 -13.12 30.75
CA ARG A 292 -6.15 -13.10 32.08
C ARG A 292 -4.65 -13.12 31.81
N GLY A 293 -3.95 -12.08 32.27
CA GLY A 293 -2.49 -12.01 32.17
C GLY A 293 -1.87 -13.29 32.70
N VAL A 294 -0.98 -13.86 31.92
CA VAL A 294 -0.05 -14.90 32.37
C VAL A 294 1.08 -14.23 33.14
#